data_AF-A0A519G291-F1
#
_entry.id   AF-A0A519G291-F1
#
_cell.length_a   1.000
_cell.length_b   1.000
_cell.length_c   1.000
_cell.angle_alpha   90.00
_cell.angle_beta   90.00
_cell.angle_gamma   90.00
#
_symmetry.space_group_name_H-M   'P 1'
#
loop_
_entity.id
_entity.type
_entity.pdbx_description
1 polymer ?
#
loop_
_entity_poly.entity_id
_entity_poly.type
_entity_poly.pdbx_seq_one_letter_code
_entity_poly.pdbx_strand_id
1 'polypeptide(L)'
;ITGGKLFHIMSGNLSHQIEHHLFPDIPARRYPELSVEVKKLCEEYGIEYNTGGLTHQLWTVAKKIVRLSFPNSKPKSGPAEQAEAGEAAAA
;
A
#
# COMPACT_ATOMS: atom_id res chain seq x y z
N ILE A 1 -9.55 1.06 1.38
CA ILE A 1 -10.55 0.01 1.71
C ILE A 1 -11.80 0.22 0.87
N THR A 2 -12.31 -0.81 0.19
CA THR A 2 -13.60 -0.73 -0.53
C THR A 2 -14.77 -1.19 0.35
N GLY A 3 -15.90 -0.48 0.31
CA GLY A 3 -17.10 -0.77 1.10
C GLY A 3 -18.25 0.20 0.80
N GLY A 4 -19.42 0.00 1.42
CA GLY A 4 -20.55 0.95 1.27
C GLY A 4 -20.34 2.24 2.08
N LYS A 5 -21.17 3.27 1.84
CA LYS A 5 -21.11 4.57 2.56
C LYS A 5 -21.07 4.41 4.08
N LEU A 6 -21.87 3.51 4.64
CA LEU A 6 -21.90 3.25 6.08
C LEU A 6 -20.56 2.70 6.60
N PHE A 7 -19.94 1.81 5.82
CA PHE A 7 -18.63 1.25 6.15
C PHE A 7 -17.53 2.32 6.11
N HIS A 8 -17.57 3.25 5.14
CA HIS A 8 -16.63 4.36 5.07
C HIS A 8 -16.72 5.30 6.28
N ILE A 9 -17.94 5.56 6.76
CA ILE A 9 -18.18 6.39 7.95
C ILE A 9 -17.72 5.65 9.22
N MET A 10 -18.12 4.40 9.39
CA MET A 10 -17.76 3.59 10.57
C MET A 10 -16.26 3.29 10.67
N SER A 11 -15.59 3.18 9.54
CA SER A 11 -14.13 3.05 9.48
C SER A 11 -13.39 4.39 9.60
N GLY A 12 -14.07 5.50 9.89
CA GLY A 12 -13.41 6.81 10.05
C GLY A 12 -12.69 7.28 8.78
N ASN A 13 -13.23 6.94 7.60
CA ASN A 13 -12.65 7.25 6.29
C ASN A 13 -11.27 6.60 6.03
N LEU A 14 -10.95 5.49 6.70
CA LEU A 14 -9.74 4.67 6.42
C LEU A 14 -9.61 4.22 4.95
N SER A 15 -10.69 4.34 4.18
CA SER A 15 -10.70 4.10 2.75
C SER A 15 -9.96 5.13 1.91
N HIS A 16 -9.72 6.31 2.46
CA HIS A 16 -9.18 7.49 1.78
C HIS A 16 -7.87 7.98 2.38
N GLN A 17 -7.08 7.06 2.92
CA GLN A 17 -5.79 7.42 3.52
C GLN A 17 -4.80 7.96 2.48
N ILE A 18 -4.87 7.53 1.23
CA ILE A 18 -4.02 8.07 0.17
C ILE A 18 -4.32 9.56 0.00
N GLU A 19 -5.59 9.95 -0.13
CA GLU A 19 -5.99 11.36 -0.24
C GLU A 19 -5.64 12.16 1.01
N HIS A 20 -5.79 11.58 2.20
CA HIS A 20 -5.45 12.27 3.45
C HIS A 20 -3.94 12.59 3.54
N HIS A 21 -3.07 11.71 3.07
CA HIS A 21 -1.62 11.96 3.09
C HIS A 21 -1.17 12.92 1.96
N LEU A 22 -1.93 12.99 0.86
CA LEU A 22 -1.68 13.97 -0.22
C LEU A 22 -2.24 15.37 0.13
N PHE A 23 -3.41 15.42 0.78
CA PHE A 23 -4.16 16.64 1.05
C PHE A 23 -4.74 16.64 2.49
N PRO A 24 -3.88 16.75 3.52
CA PRO A 24 -4.30 16.62 4.92
C PRO A 24 -5.27 17.73 5.36
N ASP A 25 -5.16 18.92 4.77
CA ASP A 25 -5.97 20.10 5.12
C ASP A 25 -7.40 20.08 4.52
N ILE A 26 -7.68 19.17 3.59
CA ILE A 26 -8.99 19.09 2.94
C ILE A 26 -9.96 18.29 3.83
N PRO A 27 -11.21 18.76 4.03
CA PRO A 27 -12.21 18.01 4.77
C PRO A 27 -12.49 16.62 4.17
N ALA A 28 -12.50 15.60 5.03
CA ALA A 28 -12.63 14.19 4.65
C ALA A 28 -13.85 13.85 3.75
N ARG A 29 -14.92 14.65 3.81
CA ARG A 29 -16.10 14.55 2.92
C ARG A 29 -15.77 14.67 1.43
N ARG A 30 -14.65 15.32 1.07
CA ARG A 30 -14.23 15.53 -0.33
C ARG A 30 -13.29 14.44 -0.85
N TYR A 31 -12.72 13.61 0.01
CA TYR A 31 -11.80 12.56 -0.41
C TYR A 31 -12.41 11.54 -1.39
N PRO A 32 -13.71 11.17 -1.32
CA PRO A 32 -14.30 10.30 -2.33
C PRO A 32 -14.22 10.87 -3.75
N GLU A 33 -14.44 12.18 -3.91
CA GLU A 33 -14.33 12.86 -5.21
C GLU A 33 -12.88 12.89 -5.68
N LEU A 34 -11.94 13.27 -4.80
CA LEU A 34 -10.51 13.32 -5.11
C LEU A 34 -9.94 11.94 -5.46
N SER A 35 -10.41 10.87 -4.79
CA SER A 35 -9.90 9.52 -5.03
C SER A 35 -10.12 9.02 -6.46
N VAL A 36 -11.14 9.54 -7.15
CA VAL A 36 -11.39 9.23 -8.56
C VAL A 36 -10.32 9.86 -9.45
N GLU A 37 -9.94 11.10 -9.18
CA GLU A 37 -8.90 11.82 -9.93
C GLU A 37 -7.51 11.27 -9.62
N VAL A 38 -7.18 11.07 -8.34
CA VAL A 38 -5.90 10.50 -7.91
C VAL A 38 -5.69 9.12 -8.51
N LYS A 39 -6.73 8.27 -8.53
CA LYS A 39 -6.63 6.93 -9.15
C LYS A 39 -6.34 7.00 -10.65
N LYS A 40 -7.00 7.91 -11.39
CA LYS A 40 -6.72 8.13 -12.82
C LYS A 40 -5.28 8.57 -13.06
N LEU A 41 -4.78 9.47 -12.22
CA LEU A 41 -3.39 9.92 -12.28
C LEU A 41 -2.44 8.75 -12.02
N CYS A 42 -2.70 7.94 -10.99
CA CYS A 42 -1.92 6.74 -10.73
C CYS A 42 -1.89 5.78 -11.94
N GLU A 43 -3.03 5.57 -12.61
CA GLU A 43 -3.10 4.77 -13.84
C GLU A 43 -2.28 5.37 -14.99
N GLU A 44 -2.33 6.69 -15.19
CA GLU A 44 -1.57 7.42 -16.23
C GLU A 44 -0.05 7.32 -16.02
N TYR A 45 0.40 7.43 -14.78
CA TYR A 45 1.83 7.38 -14.42
C TYR A 45 2.34 5.97 -14.11
N GLY A 46 1.50 4.93 -14.25
CA GLY A 46 1.88 3.54 -13.96
C GLY A 46 2.16 3.27 -12.48
N ILE A 47 1.57 4.07 -11.58
CA ILE A 47 1.70 3.95 -10.12
C ILE A 47 0.57 3.06 -9.59
N GLU A 48 0.89 2.07 -8.76
CA GLU A 48 -0.12 1.22 -8.16
C GLU A 48 -0.94 1.96 -7.10
N TYR A 49 -2.22 2.20 -7.40
CA TYR A 49 -3.18 2.71 -6.44
C TYR A 49 -3.70 1.57 -5.53
N ASN A 50 -3.07 1.40 -4.37
CA ASN A 50 -3.33 0.30 -3.45
C ASN A 50 -4.72 0.41 -2.77
N THR A 51 -5.68 -0.38 -3.23
CA THR A 51 -7.03 -0.46 -2.64
C THR A 51 -7.50 -1.92 -2.55
N GLY A 52 -8.50 -2.20 -1.70
CA GLY A 52 -9.03 -3.55 -1.50
C GLY A 52 -10.01 -3.64 -0.33
N GLY A 53 -10.71 -4.76 -0.17
CA GLY A 53 -11.64 -4.96 0.94
C GLY A 53 -10.93 -5.04 2.30
N LEU A 54 -11.63 -4.67 3.38
CA LEU A 54 -11.04 -4.64 4.72
C LEU A 54 -10.47 -5.99 5.14
N THR A 55 -11.22 -7.07 4.90
CA THR A 55 -10.82 -8.44 5.24
C THR A 55 -9.55 -8.86 4.52
N HIS A 56 -9.44 -8.54 3.22
CA HIS A 56 -8.24 -8.80 2.45
C HIS A 56 -7.03 -8.03 3.00
N GLN A 57 -7.19 -6.74 3.29
CA GLN A 57 -6.11 -5.91 3.84
C GLN A 57 -5.67 -6.42 5.23
N LEU A 58 -6.61 -6.71 6.12
CA LEU A 58 -6.31 -7.29 7.43
C LEU A 58 -5.59 -8.63 7.32
N TRP A 59 -6.04 -9.50 6.40
CA TRP A 59 -5.37 -10.78 6.16
C TRP A 59 -3.93 -10.61 5.67
N THR A 60 -3.67 -9.64 4.77
CA THR A 60 -2.29 -9.38 4.32
C THR A 60 -1.37 -8.95 5.45
N VAL A 61 -1.89 -8.14 6.38
CA VAL A 61 -1.14 -7.71 7.58
C VAL A 61 -0.91 -8.88 8.52
N ALA A 62 -1.95 -9.66 8.84
CA ALA A 62 -1.85 -10.84 9.69
C ALA A 62 -0.84 -11.86 9.13
N LYS A 63 -0.90 -12.14 7.82
CA LYS A 63 0.05 -13.01 7.12
C LYS A 63 1.49 -12.48 7.22
N LYS A 64 1.70 -11.17 7.06
CA LYS A 64 3.02 -10.55 7.21
C LYS A 64 3.54 -10.66 8.65
N ILE A 65 2.71 -10.37 9.65
CA ILE A 65 3.06 -10.51 11.06
C ILE A 65 3.50 -11.94 11.35
N VAL A 66 2.65 -12.93 11.02
CA VAL A 66 2.98 -14.35 11.24
C VAL A 66 4.29 -14.73 10.54
N ARG A 67 4.48 -14.35 9.27
CA ARG A 67 5.71 -14.66 8.53
C ARG A 67 6.95 -14.04 9.18
N LEU A 68 6.87 -12.78 9.62
CA LEU A 68 8.00 -12.04 10.19
C LEU A 68 8.27 -12.39 11.66
N SER A 69 7.30 -12.96 12.37
CA SER A 69 7.49 -13.48 13.73
C SER A 69 8.34 -14.75 13.78
N PHE A 70 8.52 -15.46 12.66
CA PHE A 70 9.41 -16.62 12.58
C PHE A 70 10.84 -16.21 12.16
N PRO A 71 11.88 -16.93 12.62
CA PRO A 71 13.26 -16.67 12.22
C PRO A 71 13.39 -16.75 10.70
N ASN A 72 14.02 -15.73 10.11
CA ASN A 72 14.24 -15.69 8.67
C ASN A 72 15.21 -16.83 8.31
N SER A 73 14.74 -17.89 7.65
CA SER A 73 15.53 -19.12 7.45
C SER A 73 16.75 -18.94 6.53
N LYS A 74 16.96 -17.75 5.96
CA LYS A 74 18.18 -17.36 5.24
C LYS A 74 18.38 -15.85 5.41
N PRO A 75 19.58 -15.35 5.78
CA PRO A 75 19.90 -13.96 5.53
C PRO A 75 19.79 -13.74 4.02
N LYS A 76 18.86 -12.88 3.59
CA LYS A 76 18.93 -12.37 2.23
C LYS A 76 20.13 -11.43 2.21
N SER A 77 21.13 -11.77 1.41
CA SER A 77 22.17 -10.83 1.01
C SER A 77 21.49 -9.53 0.58
N GLY A 78 21.91 -8.43 1.19
CA GLY A 78 21.29 -7.13 0.97
C GLY A 78 21.41 -6.72 -0.51
N PRO A 79 20.64 -5.71 -0.96
CA PRO A 79 20.73 -5.20 -2.33
C PRO A 79 22.15 -4.81 -2.75
N ALA A 80 22.99 -4.40 -1.80
CA ALA A 80 24.41 -4.10 -2.03
C ALA A 80 25.24 -5.33 -2.44
N GLU A 81 24.97 -6.50 -1.85
CA GLU A 81 25.72 -7.73 -2.11
C GLU A 81 25.28 -8.41 -3.43
N GLN A 82 24.06 -8.14 -3.90
CA GLN A 82 23.57 -8.62 -5.20
C GLN A 82 24.07 -7.76 -6.37
N ALA A 83 24.39 -6.48 -6.12
CA ALA A 83 24.99 -5.60 -7.13
C ALA A 83 26.44 -6.00 -7.44
N GLU A 84 27.25 -6.29 -6.41
CA GLU A 84 28.66 -6.69 -6.60
C GLU A 84 28.81 -8.10 -7.23
N ALA A 85 27.90 -9.04 -6.92
CA ALA A 85 27.92 -10.37 -7.52
C ALA A 85 27.56 -10.37 -9.02
N GLY A 86 26.73 -9.41 -9.48
CA GLY A 86 26.39 -9.26 -10.89
C GLY A 86 27.54 -8.69 -11.72
N GLU A 87 28.37 -7.83 -11.13
CA GLU A 87 29.55 -7.24 -11.78
C GLU A 87 30.70 -8.25 -11.88
N ALA A 88 30.91 -9.08 -10.84
CA ALA A 88 31.92 -10.13 -10.84
C ALA A 88 31.62 -11.31 -11.79
N ALA A 89 30.35 -11.57 -12.12
CA ALA A 89 29.95 -12.62 -13.05
C ALA A 89 30.00 -12.18 -14.53
N ALA A 90 30.21 -10.88 -14.79
CA ALA A 90 30.27 -10.29 -16.12
C ALA A 90 31.72 -9.99 -16.60
N ALA A 91 32.72 -10.29 -15.77
CA ALA A 91 34.16 -10.17 -16.06
C ALA A 91 34.79 -11.54 -16.36
#